data_AF-A0A7X6ZYM4-F1
#
_entry.id   AF-A0A7X6ZYM4-F1
#
_cell.length_a   1.000
_cell.length_b   1.000
_cell.length_c   1.000
_cell.angle_alpha   90.00
_cell.angle_beta   90.00
_cell.angle_gamma   90.00
#
_symmetry.space_group_name_H-M   'P 1'
#
loop_
_entity.id
_entity.type
_entity.pdbx_description
1 polymer ?
#
loop_
_entity_poly.entity_id
_entity_poly.type
_entity_poly.pdbx_seq_one_letter_code
_entity_poly.pdbx_strand_id
1 'polypeptide(L)'
;LDDLIKKYEREAMEERILPLLPPSWREEIRYFTEEEFFNKIHSPGTSGPEVLGGDITQEQNCGDFNPLDGRIIEACDKLAAYMEAALSIRLGLAPAALVEGKRNIYSRFGRSTISGFPMGQLFDYFW
;
A
#
# COMPACT_ATOMS: atom_id res chain seq x y z
N LEU A 1 -4.32 -18.46 -0.42
CA LEU A 1 -5.43 -17.68 -1.01
C LEU A 1 -4.86 -16.40 -1.61
N ASP A 2 -4.09 -15.65 -0.84
CA ASP A 2 -3.42 -14.42 -1.27
C ASP A 2 -2.56 -14.60 -2.53
N ASP A 3 -1.74 -15.65 -2.63
CA ASP A 3 -0.93 -15.90 -3.85
C ASP A 3 -1.78 -16.11 -5.11
N LEU A 4 -2.96 -16.71 -4.94
CA LEU A 4 -3.89 -16.93 -6.05
C LEU A 4 -4.56 -15.61 -6.47
N ILE A 5 -4.91 -14.76 -5.50
CA ILE A 5 -5.45 -13.42 -5.74
C ILE A 5 -4.41 -12.57 -6.48
N LYS A 6 -3.16 -12.52 -5.97
CA LYS A 6 -2.04 -11.81 -6.62
C LYS A 6 -1.83 -12.28 -8.06
N LYS A 7 -1.98 -13.58 -8.33
CA LYS A 7 -1.91 -14.12 -9.68
C LYS A 7 -3.01 -13.54 -10.58
N TYR A 8 -4.26 -13.54 -10.12
CA TYR A 8 -5.38 -12.98 -10.88
C TYR A 8 -5.28 -11.48 -11.09
N GLU A 9 -4.79 -10.73 -10.10
CA GLU A 9 -4.56 -9.28 -10.23
C GLU A 9 -3.53 -8.97 -11.32
N ARG A 10 -2.44 -9.73 -11.36
CA ARG A 10 -1.43 -9.62 -12.42
C ARG A 10 -2.00 -9.97 -13.79
N GLU A 11 -2.76 -11.06 -13.91
CA GLU A 11 -3.44 -11.41 -15.17
C GLU A 11 -4.39 -10.29 -15.62
N ALA A 12 -5.20 -9.73 -14.71
CA ALA A 12 -6.09 -8.62 -15.02
C ALA A 12 -5.33 -7.35 -15.45
N MET A 13 -4.19 -7.05 -14.82
CA MET A 13 -3.32 -5.93 -15.20
C MET A 13 -2.83 -6.11 -16.65
N GLU A 14 -2.28 -7.28 -16.99
CA GLU A 14 -1.74 -7.59 -18.32
C GLU A 14 -2.81 -7.59 -19.41
N GLU A 15 -3.96 -8.20 -19.14
CA GLU A 15 -4.97 -8.44 -20.17
C GLU A 15 -5.95 -7.28 -20.34
N ARG A 16 -6.17 -6.48 -19.29
CA ARG A 16 -7.24 -5.47 -19.28
C ARG A 16 -6.76 -4.05 -19.09
N ILE A 17 -5.73 -3.80 -18.28
CA ILE A 17 -5.30 -2.44 -17.94
C ILE A 17 -4.21 -1.96 -18.89
N LEU A 18 -3.09 -2.67 -18.97
CA LEU A 18 -1.93 -2.27 -19.79
C LEU A 18 -2.23 -2.11 -21.29
N PRO A 19 -3.11 -2.92 -21.92
CA PRO A 19 -3.47 -2.73 -23.33
C PRO A 19 -4.18 -1.40 -23.60
N LEU A 20 -4.85 -0.84 -22.60
CA LEU A 20 -5.55 0.46 -22.70
C LEU A 20 -4.60 1.65 -22.53
N LEU A 21 -3.37 1.41 -22.09
CA LEU A 21 -2.38 2.45 -21.82
C LEU A 21 -1.38 2.58 -22.98
N PRO A 22 -0.91 3.82 -23.26
CA PRO A 22 0.23 4.03 -24.15
C PRO A 22 1.43 3.17 -23.73
N PRO A 23 2.16 2.54 -24.67
CA PRO A 23 3.31 1.70 -24.35
C PRO A 23 4.34 2.38 -23.44
N SER A 24 4.53 3.70 -23.60
CA SER A 24 5.44 4.51 -22.80
C SER A 24 5.07 4.62 -21.32
N TRP A 25 3.82 4.38 -20.94
CA TRP A 25 3.35 4.50 -19.54
C TRP A 25 3.34 3.16 -18.80
N ARG A 26 3.44 2.05 -19.53
CA ARG A 26 3.22 0.71 -18.94
C ARG A 26 4.22 0.39 -17.84
N GLU A 27 5.50 0.66 -18.08
CA GLU A 27 6.56 0.42 -17.09
C GLU A 27 6.38 1.26 -15.83
N GLU A 28 5.98 2.53 -15.99
CA GLU A 28 5.72 3.41 -14.85
C GLU A 28 4.49 2.96 -14.04
N ILE A 29 3.41 2.55 -14.71
CA ILE A 29 2.23 2.01 -14.03
C ILE A 29 2.59 0.72 -13.28
N ARG A 30 3.34 -0.20 -13.89
CA ARG A 30 3.86 -1.39 -13.18
C ARG A 30 4.66 -1.02 -11.95
N TYR A 31 5.55 -0.04 -12.08
CA TYR A 31 6.38 0.44 -10.99
C TYR A 31 5.53 0.87 -9.78
N PHE A 32 4.38 1.52 -10.01
CA PHE A 32 3.47 1.92 -8.93
C PHE A 32 2.60 0.78 -8.40
N THR A 33 2.18 -0.17 -9.23
CA THR A 33 1.16 -1.16 -8.87
C THR A 33 1.70 -2.53 -8.45
N GLU A 34 2.91 -2.91 -8.84
CA GLU A 34 3.49 -4.20 -8.49
C GLU A 34 4.30 -4.10 -7.20
N GLU A 35 4.01 -4.93 -6.18
CA GLU A 35 4.63 -4.86 -4.85
C GLU A 35 4.54 -3.42 -4.27
N GLU A 36 3.35 -2.84 -4.40
CA GLU A 36 2.98 -1.45 -4.10
C GLU A 36 3.16 -1.04 -2.64
N PHE A 37 3.15 -2.02 -1.72
CA PHE A 37 3.30 -1.79 -0.28
C PHE A 37 4.73 -1.97 0.22
N PHE A 38 5.67 -2.29 -0.68
CA PHE A 38 7.09 -2.33 -0.35
C PHE A 38 7.77 -1.02 -0.74
N ASN A 39 8.75 -0.63 0.06
CA ASN A 39 9.63 0.47 -0.28
C ASN A 39 10.43 0.08 -1.52
N LYS A 40 10.45 0.96 -2.53
CA LYS A 40 11.12 0.72 -3.80
C LYS A 40 11.91 1.95 -4.23
N ILE A 41 12.99 1.70 -4.96
CA ILE A 41 13.77 2.73 -5.65
C ILE A 41 14.12 2.25 -7.06
N HIS A 42 14.41 3.19 -7.94
CA HIS A 42 15.03 2.93 -9.24
C HIS A 42 16.46 3.46 -9.22
N SER A 43 17.41 2.61 -8.86
CA SER A 43 18.82 2.98 -8.81
C SER A 43 19.38 3.28 -10.21
N PRO A 44 20.20 4.35 -10.38
CA PRO A 44 20.82 4.64 -11.66
C PRO A 44 21.62 3.45 -12.21
N GLY A 45 21.29 3.01 -13.42
CA GLY A 45 21.96 1.89 -14.08
C GLY A 45 21.37 0.50 -13.78
N THR A 46 20.29 0.39 -12.99
CA THR A 46 19.54 -0.86 -12.85
C THR A 46 18.47 -0.99 -13.93
N SER A 47 18.21 -2.24 -14.35
CA SER A 47 17.19 -2.57 -15.35
C SER A 47 15.77 -2.61 -14.77
N GLY A 48 15.57 -2.29 -13.49
CA GLY A 48 14.26 -2.35 -12.83
C GLY A 48 14.29 -1.88 -11.39
N PRO A 49 13.11 -1.89 -10.73
CA PRO A 49 12.95 -1.46 -9.35
C PRO A 49 13.67 -2.39 -8.38
N GLU A 50 14.29 -1.78 -7.37
CA GLU A 50 14.87 -2.48 -6.22
C GLU A 50 13.91 -2.37 -5.04
N VAL A 51 13.50 -3.52 -4.49
CA VAL A 51 12.67 -3.60 -3.28
C VAL A 51 13.58 -3.52 -2.05
N LEU A 52 13.29 -2.56 -1.17
CA LEU A 52 14.03 -2.32 0.06
C LEU A 52 13.40 -3.08 1.23
N GLY A 53 14.25 -3.67 2.06
CA GLY A 53 13.85 -4.34 3.32
C GLY A 53 13.64 -3.39 4.51
N GLY A 54 13.81 -2.07 4.31
CA GLY A 54 13.79 -1.06 5.37
C GLY A 54 13.24 0.30 4.90
N ASP A 55 13.41 1.32 5.73
CA ASP A 55 13.02 2.69 5.41
C ASP A 55 13.90 3.27 4.29
N ILE A 56 13.32 4.15 3.47
CA ILE A 56 14.06 4.90 2.46
C ILE A 56 14.96 5.93 3.19
N THR A 57 16.26 5.89 2.92
CA THR A 57 17.20 6.84 3.53
C THR A 57 17.14 8.22 2.87
N GLN A 58 17.77 9.24 3.49
CA GLN A 58 17.79 10.58 2.90
C GLN A 58 18.53 10.62 1.56
N GLU A 59 19.56 9.79 1.39
CA GLU A 59 20.34 9.70 0.15
C GLU A 59 19.52 9.05 -0.98
N GLN A 60 18.63 8.13 -0.62
CA GLN A 60 17.70 7.47 -1.54
C GLN A 60 16.47 8.33 -1.84
N ASN A 61 16.14 9.30 -0.98
CA ASN A 61 15.00 10.18 -1.15
C ASN A 61 15.30 11.35 -2.12
N CYS A 62 15.69 11.04 -3.35
CA CYS A 62 15.90 12.05 -4.38
C CYS A 62 15.44 11.57 -5.76
N GLY A 63 15.25 12.52 -6.68
CA GLY A 63 14.67 12.24 -8.00
C GLY A 63 15.44 11.20 -8.83
N ASP A 64 16.76 11.10 -8.63
CA ASP A 64 17.60 10.14 -9.35
C ASP A 64 17.31 8.68 -8.98
N PHE A 65 16.75 8.45 -7.79
CA PHE A 65 16.37 7.12 -7.29
C PHE A 65 14.87 6.85 -7.42
N ASN A 66 14.06 7.81 -7.88
CA ASN A 66 12.60 7.69 -8.00
C ASN A 66 11.96 6.89 -6.84
N PRO A 67 12.05 7.35 -5.58
CA PRO A 67 11.67 6.56 -4.40
C PRO A 67 10.14 6.41 -4.28
N LEU A 68 9.70 5.23 -3.88
CA LEU A 68 8.31 4.91 -3.56
C LEU A 68 8.24 4.29 -2.17
N ASP A 69 7.66 5.01 -1.20
CA ASP A 69 7.44 4.52 0.16
C ASP A 69 6.13 3.72 0.25
N GLY A 70 6.22 2.42 -0.04
CA GLY A 70 5.08 1.52 -0.03
C GLY A 70 4.49 1.33 1.37
N ARG A 71 5.31 1.50 2.43
CA ARG A 71 4.83 1.38 3.81
C ARG A 71 3.85 2.50 4.18
N ILE A 72 4.14 3.72 3.74
CA ILE A 72 3.21 4.85 3.90
C ILE A 72 1.93 4.60 3.09
N ILE A 73 2.05 4.10 1.86
CA ILE A 73 0.91 3.77 1.01
C ILE A 73 0.01 2.73 1.69
N GLU A 74 0.58 1.63 2.19
CA GLU A 74 -0.18 0.59 2.91
C GLU A 74 -0.89 1.15 4.14
N ALA A 75 -0.20 1.98 4.91
CA ALA A 75 -0.75 2.53 6.14
C ALA A 75 -1.91 3.49 5.86
N CYS A 76 -1.82 4.32 4.83
CA CYS A 76 -2.91 5.20 4.40
C CYS A 76 -4.11 4.41 3.86
N ASP A 77 -3.88 3.39 3.03
CA ASP A 77 -4.93 2.48 2.55
C ASP A 77 -5.69 1.83 3.70
N LYS A 78 -4.95 1.28 4.68
CA LYS A 78 -5.55 0.61 5.83
C LYS A 78 -6.21 1.57 6.81
N LEU A 79 -5.68 2.79 6.95
CA LEU A 79 -6.33 3.85 7.73
C LEU A 79 -7.66 4.26 7.09
N ALA A 80 -7.71 4.42 5.76
CA ALA A 80 -8.94 4.74 5.05
C ALA A 80 -9.99 3.63 5.25
N ALA A 81 -9.64 2.38 5.00
CA ALA A 81 -10.52 1.23 5.22
C ALA A 81 -11.02 1.14 6.67
N TYR A 82 -10.15 1.47 7.64
CA TYR A 82 -10.51 1.50 9.06
C TYR A 82 -11.53 2.59 9.38
N MET A 83 -11.32 3.81 8.87
CA MET A 83 -12.24 4.94 9.05
C MET A 83 -13.61 4.65 8.42
N GLU A 84 -13.63 4.06 7.22
CA GLU A 84 -14.86 3.65 6.54
C GLU A 84 -15.65 2.61 7.33
N ALA A 85 -14.95 1.60 7.86
CA ALA A 85 -15.57 0.58 8.71
C ALA A 85 -16.10 1.19 10.02
N ALA A 86 -15.33 2.06 10.67
CA ALA A 86 -15.73 2.75 11.89
C ALA A 86 -16.98 3.62 11.68
N LEU A 87 -17.02 4.40 10.59
CA LEU A 87 -18.17 5.23 10.26
C LEU A 87 -19.41 4.39 9.94
N SER A 88 -19.25 3.32 9.14
CA SER A 88 -20.35 2.42 8.79
C SER A 88 -20.99 1.78 10.02
N ILE A 89 -20.17 1.29 10.96
CA ILE A 89 -20.63 0.73 12.24
C ILE A 89 -21.37 1.79 13.07
N ARG A 90 -20.84 3.01 13.16
CA ARG A 90 -21.49 4.13 13.86
C ARG A 90 -22.85 4.49 13.26
N LEU A 91 -23.02 4.30 11.95
CA LEU A 91 -24.29 4.52 11.24
C LEU A 91 -25.25 3.31 11.31
N GLY A 92 -24.89 2.25 12.05
CA GLY A 92 -25.75 1.09 12.28
C GLY A 92 -25.51 -0.09 11.33
N LEU A 93 -24.57 0.02 10.38
CA LEU A 93 -24.16 -1.10 9.52
C LEU A 93 -23.04 -1.88 10.23
N ALA A 94 -23.43 -2.85 11.06
CA ALA A 94 -22.48 -3.60 11.91
C ALA A 94 -22.55 -5.13 11.72
N PRO A 95 -22.41 -5.67 10.50
CA PRO A 95 -22.26 -7.11 10.33
C PRO A 95 -20.96 -7.60 10.99
N ALA A 96 -20.96 -8.83 11.51
CA ALA A 96 -19.84 -9.39 12.28
C ALA A 96 -18.50 -9.30 11.53
N ALA A 97 -18.49 -9.57 10.22
CA ALA A 97 -17.30 -9.48 9.37
C ALA A 97 -16.72 -8.07 9.30
N LEU A 98 -17.54 -7.02 9.30
CA LEU A 98 -17.07 -5.62 9.27
C LEU A 98 -16.48 -5.21 10.62
N VAL A 99 -17.13 -5.60 11.72
CA VAL A 99 -16.63 -5.36 13.08
C VAL A 99 -15.29 -6.07 13.30
N GLU A 100 -15.19 -7.31 12.84
CA GLU A 100 -13.95 -8.09 12.90
C GLU A 100 -12.86 -7.49 12.00
N GLY A 101 -13.20 -7.11 10.77
CA GLY A 101 -12.28 -6.43 9.86
C GLY A 101 -11.69 -5.15 10.46
N LYS A 102 -12.53 -4.30 11.06
CA LYS A 102 -12.08 -3.11 11.80
C LYS A 102 -11.09 -3.48 12.91
N ARG A 103 -11.41 -4.48 13.74
CA ARG A 103 -10.54 -4.94 14.83
C ARG A 103 -9.20 -5.49 14.33
N ASN A 104 -9.21 -6.24 13.24
CA ASN A 104 -8.01 -6.82 12.63
C ASN A 104 -7.08 -5.74 12.05
N ILE A 105 -7.64 -4.68 11.46
CA ILE A 105 -6.81 -3.55 11.01
C ILE A 105 -6.17 -2.85 12.22
N TYR A 106 -6.94 -2.56 13.27
CA TYR A 106 -6.40 -1.90 14.46
C TYR A 106 -5.34 -2.75 15.17
N SER A 107 -5.52 -4.06 15.29
CA SER A 107 -4.54 -4.93 15.94
C SER A 107 -3.19 -4.94 15.19
N ARG A 108 -3.23 -4.81 13.86
CA ARG A 108 -2.03 -4.74 13.02
C ARG A 108 -1.38 -3.34 13.01
N PHE A 109 -2.16 -2.27 12.95
CA PHE A 109 -1.65 -0.92 12.71
C PHE A 109 -1.65 0.02 13.93
N GLY A 110 -2.43 -0.26 14.98
CA GLY A 110 -2.60 0.62 16.15
C GLY A 110 -1.34 0.86 16.99
N ARG A 111 -0.27 0.10 16.74
CA ARG A 111 1.06 0.32 17.35
C ARG A 111 2.17 0.49 16.30
N SER A 112 1.80 0.72 15.04
CA SER A 112 2.78 0.81 13.96
C SER A 112 3.55 2.13 14.02
N THR A 113 4.82 2.06 13.63
CA THR A 113 5.70 3.22 13.42
C THR A 113 6.30 3.10 12.03
N ILE A 114 6.30 4.19 11.27
CA ILE A 114 6.79 4.24 9.89
C ILE A 114 7.75 5.41 9.79
N SER A 115 9.01 5.15 9.42
CA SER A 115 10.05 6.20 9.31
C SER A 115 10.13 7.09 10.56
N GLY A 116 9.99 6.49 11.75
CA GLY A 116 9.97 7.18 13.04
C GLY A 116 8.66 7.88 13.42
N PHE A 117 7.67 7.94 12.53
CA PHE A 117 6.36 8.52 12.80
C PHE A 117 5.41 7.49 13.47
N PRO A 118 4.80 7.80 14.63
CA PRO A 118 3.94 6.87 15.37
C PRO A 118 2.54 6.77 14.74
N MET A 119 2.47 6.15 13.56
CA MET A 119 1.27 6.01 12.73
C MET A 119 0.06 5.44 13.47
N GLY A 120 0.28 4.54 14.43
CA GLY A 120 -0.79 3.94 15.24
C GLY A 120 -1.69 4.95 15.95
N GLN A 121 -1.16 6.13 16.33
CA GLN A 121 -1.94 7.18 16.99
C GLN A 121 -3.09 7.70 16.11
N LEU A 122 -2.98 7.63 14.78
CA LEU A 122 -4.05 8.04 13.88
C LEU A 122 -5.27 7.11 13.98
N PHE A 123 -5.05 5.82 14.25
CA PHE A 123 -6.12 4.84 14.39
C PHE A 123 -6.88 5.01 15.71
N ASP A 124 -6.24 5.49 16.76
CA ASP A 124 -6.85 5.70 18.09
C ASP A 124 -8.03 6.70 18.06
N TYR A 125 -8.05 7.64 17.10
CA TYR A 125 -9.14 8.60 16.95
C TYR A 125 -10.47 7.97 16.50
N PHE A 126 -10.44 6.75 15.93
CA PHE A 126 -11.60 6.10 15.31
C PHE A 126 -11.90 4.70 15.88
N TRP A 127 -11.33 4.39 17.05
CA TRP A 127 -11.63 3.18 17.80
C TRP A 127 -13.09 3.08 18.25
#